data_AF-A0A7I7YUD2-F1
#
_entry.id   AF-A0A7I7YUD2-F1
#
_cell.length_a   1.000
_cell.length_b   1.000
_cell.length_c   1.000
_cell.angle_alpha   90.00
_cell.angle_beta   90.00
_cell.angle_gamma   90.00
#
_symmetry.space_group_name_H-M   'P 1'
#
loop_
_entity.id
_entity.type
_entity.pdbx_description
1 polymer ?
#
loop_
_entity_poly.entity_id
_entity_poly.type
_entity_poly.pdbx_seq_one_letter_code
_entity_poly.pdbx_strand_id
1 'polypeptide(L)'
;MDFEGDFARELVRLAQLALQSDCVDGVFKGWLCAAAVNAIDNPPRDGILRSLADDVCQAVMDWARFDRSGAVLADAVEAYRLAASALAVDDQLNKLRF
;
A
#
# COMPACT_ATOMS: atom_id res chain seq x y z
N MET A 1 18.27 -5.11 -7.26
CA MET A 1 17.32 -6.23 -7.11
C MET A 1 15.95 -5.63 -7.30
N ASP A 2 15.23 -6.03 -8.35
CA ASP A 2 13.82 -5.67 -8.53
C ASP A 2 13.01 -6.46 -7.50
N PHE A 3 12.77 -5.87 -6.34
CA PHE A 3 11.82 -6.45 -5.40
C PHE A 3 10.42 -5.95 -5.79
N GLU A 4 9.70 -6.84 -6.42
CA GLU A 4 8.34 -6.64 -6.93
C GLU A 4 7.42 -6.02 -5.87
N GLY A 5 6.92 -4.81 -6.14
CA GLY A 5 6.00 -4.11 -5.23
C GLY A 5 6.64 -3.48 -3.99
N ASP A 6 7.95 -3.23 -3.96
CA ASP A 6 8.61 -2.55 -2.84
C ASP A 6 8.05 -1.17 -2.55
N PHE A 7 7.77 -0.37 -3.58
CA PHE A 7 7.17 0.95 -3.42
C PHE A 7 5.75 0.87 -2.85
N ALA A 8 4.94 -0.09 -3.33
CA ALA A 8 3.61 -0.33 -2.80
C ALA A 8 3.64 -0.89 -1.37
N ARG A 9 4.64 -1.73 -1.03
CA ARG A 9 4.85 -2.20 0.35
C ARG A 9 5.27 -1.07 1.29
N GLU A 10 6.15 -0.18 0.84
CA GLU A 10 6.55 1.00 1.62
C GLU A 10 5.38 1.96 1.82
N LEU A 11 4.59 2.21 0.77
CA LEU A 11 3.35 2.99 0.87
C LEU A 11 2.40 2.40 1.92
N VAL A 12 2.14 1.09 1.85
CA VAL A 12 1.26 0.39 2.79
C VAL A 12 1.79 0.47 4.22
N ARG A 13 3.10 0.30 4.42
CA ARG A 13 3.73 0.44 5.74
C ARG A 13 3.56 1.85 6.31
N LEU A 14 3.80 2.88 5.50
CA LEU A 14 3.62 4.27 5.90
C LEU A 14 2.15 4.58 6.21
N ALA A 15 1.22 4.08 5.39
CA ALA A 15 -0.21 4.23 5.62
C ALA A 15 -0.67 3.56 6.93
N GLN A 16 -0.14 2.39 7.27
CA GLN A 16 -0.39 1.74 8.56
C GLN A 16 0.12 2.57 9.75
N LEU A 17 1.32 3.14 9.63
CA LEU A 17 1.85 4.06 10.64
C LEU A 17 0.98 5.31 10.78
N ALA A 18 0.42 5.82 9.68
CA ALA A 18 -0.53 6.93 9.67
C ALA A 18 -1.78 6.62 10.48
N LEU A 19 -2.31 5.40 10.35
CA LEU A 19 -3.52 4.94 11.01
C LEU A 19 -3.33 4.64 12.51
N GLN A 20 -2.10 4.34 12.93
CA GLN A 20 -1.77 4.01 14.32
C GLN A 20 -1.31 5.24 15.13
N SER A 21 -0.95 6.34 14.47
CA SER A 21 -0.48 7.56 15.13
C SER A 21 -1.63 8.55 15.33
N ASP A 22 -1.88 8.94 16.57
CA ASP A 22 -2.78 10.07 16.90
C ASP A 22 -2.19 11.43 16.46
N CYS A 23 -0.90 11.47 16.12
CA CYS A 23 -0.17 12.67 15.70
C CYS A 23 0.35 12.47 14.28
N VAL A 24 -0.49 12.73 13.30
CA VAL A 24 -0.08 12.88 11.90
C VAL A 24 0.04 14.37 11.62
N ASP A 25 1.26 14.87 11.53
CA ASP A 25 1.51 16.25 11.10
C ASP A 25 1.54 16.37 9.56
N GLY A 26 1.60 17.61 9.07
CA GLY A 26 1.65 17.88 7.63
C GLY A 26 2.88 17.31 6.92
N VAL A 27 3.98 17.04 7.64
CA VAL A 27 5.21 16.47 7.09
C VAL A 27 5.00 14.98 6.79
N PHE A 28 4.37 14.26 7.72
CA PHE A 28 4.05 12.84 7.53
C PHE A 28 3.07 12.63 6.36
N LYS A 29 2.06 13.51 6.20
CA LYS A 29 1.16 13.49 5.03
C LYS A 29 1.92 13.69 3.72
N GLY A 30 2.88 14.62 3.70
CA GLY A 30 3.73 14.85 2.53
C GLY A 30 4.55 13.62 2.14
N TRP A 31 5.10 12.89 3.11
CA TRP A 31 5.81 11.63 2.86
C TRP A 31 4.88 10.52 2.36
N LEU A 32 3.65 10.42 2.90
CA LEU A 32 2.64 9.47 2.41
C LEU A 32 2.31 9.72 0.93
N CYS A 33 2.06 10.98 0.56
CA CYS A 33 1.76 11.36 -0.81
C CYS A 33 2.94 11.08 -1.75
N ALA A 34 4.18 11.34 -1.31
CA ALA A 34 5.37 11.03 -2.10
C ALA A 34 5.53 9.51 -2.32
N ALA A 35 5.27 8.69 -1.29
CA ALA A 35 5.27 7.24 -1.41
C ALA A 35 4.18 6.75 -2.38
N ALA A 36 3.00 7.37 -2.35
CA ALA A 36 1.91 7.04 -3.29
C ALA A 36 2.30 7.33 -4.74
N VAL A 37 2.91 8.48 -5.02
CA VAL A 37 3.41 8.81 -6.37
C VAL A 37 4.46 7.79 -6.82
N ASN A 38 5.39 7.41 -5.95
CA ASN A 38 6.39 6.40 -6.30
C ASN A 38 5.77 5.03 -6.62
N ALA A 39 4.70 4.65 -5.92
CA ALA A 39 3.97 3.40 -6.19
C ALA A 39 3.18 3.46 -7.51
N ILE A 40 2.66 4.63 -7.89
CA ILE A 40 2.03 4.86 -9.20
C ILE A 40 3.07 4.76 -10.33
N ASP A 41 4.24 5.37 -10.15
CA ASP A 41 5.31 5.34 -11.15
C ASP A 41 5.94 3.95 -11.30
N ASN A 42 5.90 3.15 -10.23
CA ASN A 42 6.49 1.82 -10.16
C ASN A 42 5.48 0.79 -9.63
N PRO A 43 4.43 0.50 -10.41
CA PRO A 43 3.35 -0.35 -9.97
C PRO A 43 3.80 -1.82 -9.84
N PRO A 44 3.15 -2.62 -8.97
CA PRO A 44 3.29 -4.07 -8.98
C PRO A 44 3.02 -4.65 -10.38
N ARG A 45 3.74 -5.73 -10.74
CA ARG A 45 3.51 -6.45 -12.00
C ARG A 45 2.26 -7.31 -11.97
N ASP A 46 1.96 -7.89 -10.81
CA ASP A 46 0.73 -8.64 -10.60
C ASP A 46 -0.49 -7.72 -10.75
N GLY A 47 -1.45 -8.14 -11.55
CA GLY A 47 -2.60 -7.31 -11.92
C GLY A 47 -3.53 -7.00 -10.74
N ILE A 48 -3.65 -7.92 -9.78
CA ILE A 48 -4.46 -7.73 -8.57
C ILE A 48 -3.75 -6.74 -7.64
N LEU A 49 -2.45 -6.95 -7.39
CA LEU A 49 -1.66 -6.03 -6.58
C LEU A 49 -1.59 -4.64 -7.18
N ARG A 50 -1.53 -4.50 -8.50
CA ARG A 50 -1.57 -3.19 -9.16
C ARG A 50 -2.87 -2.47 -8.88
N SER A 51 -4.01 -3.12 -9.08
CA SER A 51 -5.33 -2.52 -8.81
C SER A 51 -5.45 -2.09 -7.35
N LEU A 52 -5.01 -2.94 -6.41
CA LEU A 52 -5.08 -2.63 -4.99
C LEU A 52 -4.08 -1.53 -4.59
N ALA A 53 -2.91 -1.45 -5.24
CA ALA A 53 -1.97 -0.35 -5.03
C ALA A 53 -2.56 0.99 -5.48
N ASP A 54 -3.29 1.00 -6.61
CA ASP A 54 -4.00 2.20 -7.08
C ASP A 54 -5.07 2.64 -6.08
N ASP A 55 -5.84 1.69 -5.52
CA ASP A 55 -6.83 1.96 -4.48
C ASP A 55 -6.20 2.56 -3.21
N VAL A 56 -5.04 2.02 -2.77
CA VAL A 56 -4.29 2.58 -1.64
C VAL A 56 -3.79 3.99 -1.95
N CYS A 57 -3.25 4.23 -3.16
CA CYS A 57 -2.80 5.56 -3.57
C CYS A 57 -3.93 6.58 -3.53
N GLN A 58 -5.10 6.22 -4.07
CA GLN A 58 -6.28 7.08 -4.05
C GLN A 58 -6.73 7.38 -2.62
N ALA A 59 -6.82 6.35 -1.77
CA ALA A 59 -7.22 6.51 -0.37
C ALA A 59 -6.24 7.40 0.42
N VAL A 60 -4.93 7.30 0.15
CA VAL A 60 -3.91 8.18 0.73
C VAL A 60 -4.12 9.63 0.33
N MET A 61 -4.37 9.92 -0.94
CA MET A 61 -4.60 11.28 -1.42
C MET A 61 -5.88 11.87 -0.83
N ASP A 62 -6.94 11.07 -0.74
CA ASP A 62 -8.20 11.50 -0.14
C ASP A 62 -8.05 11.76 1.36
N TRP A 63 -7.30 10.91 2.07
CA TRP A 63 -7.01 11.09 3.49
C TRP A 63 -6.15 12.31 3.77
N ALA A 64 -5.09 12.53 2.98
CA ALA A 64 -4.27 13.71 3.10
C ALA A 64 -5.08 15.01 2.91
N ARG A 65 -6.09 14.98 2.01
CA ARG A 65 -6.91 16.13 1.67
C ARG A 65 -8.08 16.39 2.63
N PHE A 66 -8.73 15.35 3.14
CA PHE A 66 -10.00 15.48 3.86
C PHE A 66 -10.00 15.00 5.32
N ASP A 67 -8.89 14.46 5.84
CA ASP A 67 -8.65 13.99 7.22
C ASP A 67 -9.63 12.95 7.81
N ARG A 68 -10.85 12.81 7.27
CA ARG A 68 -11.92 11.96 7.79
C ARG A 68 -12.00 10.58 7.13
N SER A 69 -11.17 10.27 6.15
CA SER A 69 -11.22 9.00 5.40
C SER A 69 -10.29 7.91 5.95
N GLY A 70 -9.93 7.97 7.24
CA GLY A 70 -9.02 6.98 7.85
C GLY A 70 -9.53 5.54 7.74
N ALA A 71 -10.85 5.32 7.85
CA ALA A 71 -11.43 3.99 7.66
C ALA A 71 -11.24 3.47 6.22
N VAL A 72 -11.42 4.32 5.22
CA VAL A 72 -11.23 3.96 3.80
C VAL A 72 -9.77 3.63 3.51
N LEU A 73 -8.83 4.39 4.10
CA LEU A 73 -7.41 4.12 4.01
C LEU A 73 -7.05 2.77 4.67
N ALA A 74 -7.63 2.48 5.85
CA ALA A 74 -7.42 1.22 6.55
C ALA A 74 -7.91 0.01 5.74
N ASP A 75 -9.10 0.11 5.16
CA ASP A 75 -9.70 -0.96 4.34
C ASP A 75 -8.86 -1.24 3.09
N ALA A 76 -8.41 -0.21 2.38
CA ALA A 76 -7.55 -0.35 1.20
C ALA A 76 -6.19 -1.00 1.55
N VAL A 77 -5.60 -0.57 2.67
CA VAL A 77 -4.33 -1.11 3.18
C VAL A 77 -4.44 -2.60 3.54
N GLU A 78 -5.50 -3.01 4.24
CA GLU A 78 -5.69 -4.43 4.59
C GLU A 78 -6.00 -5.29 3.36
N ALA A 79 -6.78 -4.77 2.40
CA ALA A 79 -7.05 -5.48 1.14
C ALA A 79 -5.75 -5.78 0.37
N TYR A 80 -4.87 -4.79 0.22
CA TYR A 80 -3.56 -4.98 -0.40
C TYR A 80 -2.71 -6.01 0.37
N ARG A 81 -2.65 -5.89 1.70
CA ARG A 81 -1.83 -6.77 2.55
C ARG A 81 -2.28 -8.23 2.48
N LEU A 82 -3.60 -8.48 2.48
CA LEU A 82 -4.17 -9.81 2.35
C LEU A 82 -3.84 -10.43 0.99
N ALA A 83 -4.01 -9.68 -0.10
CA ALA A 83 -3.70 -10.16 -1.44
C ALA A 83 -2.19 -10.47 -1.60
N ALA A 84 -1.32 -9.57 -1.12
CA ALA A 84 0.13 -9.78 -1.15
C ALA A 84 0.55 -11.01 -0.35
N SER A 85 -0.10 -11.25 0.80
CA SER A 85 0.17 -12.43 1.63
C SER A 85 -0.28 -13.73 0.95
N ALA A 86 -1.46 -13.72 0.30
CA ALA A 86 -1.98 -14.88 -0.42
C ALA A 86 -1.09 -15.27 -1.61
N LEU A 87 -0.63 -14.27 -2.38
CA LEU A 87 0.31 -14.48 -3.48
C LEU A 87 1.65 -15.05 -3.00
N ALA A 88 2.20 -14.54 -1.90
CA ALA A 88 3.45 -15.06 -1.33
C ALA A 88 3.35 -16.52 -0.89
N VAL A 89 2.18 -16.93 -0.34
CA VAL A 89 1.91 -18.33 0.04
C VAL A 89 1.79 -19.22 -1.20
N ASP A 90 1.09 -18.78 -2.25
CA ASP A 90 0.98 -19.53 -3.51
C ASP A 90 2.36 -19.74 -4.13
N ASP A 91 3.20 -18.72 -4.13
CA ASP A 91 4.56 -18.76 -4.64
C ASP A 91 5.46 -19.75 -3.88
N GLN A 92 5.29 -19.83 -2.55
CA GLN A 92 5.98 -20.82 -1.71
C GLN A 92 5.48 -22.24 -1.95
N LEU A 93 4.17 -22.44 -2.08
CA LEU A 93 3.57 -23.75 -2.37
C LEU A 93 4.00 -24.25 -3.75
N ASN A 94 4.06 -23.38 -4.75
CA ASN A 94 4.55 -23.73 -6.07
C ASN A 94 6.02 -24.16 -6.03
N LYS A 95 6.88 -23.51 -5.24
CA LYS A 95 8.28 -23.92 -5.05
C LYS A 95 8.46 -25.29 -4.38
N LEU A 96 7.48 -25.76 -3.60
CA LEU A 96 7.51 -27.08 -2.95
C LEU A 96 6.98 -28.20 -3.85
N ARG A 97 6.35 -27.86 -4.98
CA ARG A 97 5.80 -28.81 -5.96
C ARG A 97 6.80 -29.19 -7.06
N PHE A 98 8.01 -28.63 -7.05
CA PHE A 98 9.11 -28.92 -7.98
C PHE A 98 10.31 -29.52 -7.26
#